data_AF-A0A1V2B7N2-F1
#
_entry.id   AF-A0A1V2B7N2-F1
#
_cell.length_a   1.000
_cell.length_b   1.000
_cell.length_c   1.000
_cell.angle_alpha   90.00
_cell.angle_beta   90.00
_cell.angle_gamma   90.00
#
_symmetry.space_group_name_H-M   'P 1'
#
loop_
_entity.id
_entity.type
_entity.pdbx_description
1 polymer ?
#
loop_
_entity_poly.entity_id
_entity_poly.type
_entity_poly.pdbx_seq_one_letter_code
_entity_poly.pdbx_strand_id
1 'polypeptide(L)'
;MFKDFLLIICACYITACNGQKTNLNVSADYISLYFAKDKNNTIAHWENVRKMPIGAFTCKEQENGDLIIKYNPQDSVTKFVNVSNDKSLKESLDKLPKNLSSLQIKGIYINPTEPFNFYQAVYSSKEIPNAICIVTFTIPGANIIGANFYSGEPVNPLKEENIQL
;
A
#
# COMPACT_ATOMS: atom_id res chain seq x y z
N MET A 1 41.38 -37.96 40.42
CA MET A 1 41.39 -38.02 38.94
C MET A 1 40.35 -37.01 38.47
N PHE A 2 40.80 -36.00 37.73
CA PHE A 2 40.08 -35.08 36.83
C PHE A 2 38.57 -35.36 36.62
N LYS A 3 37.65 -34.40 36.50
CA LYS A 3 37.68 -32.94 36.36
C LYS A 3 36.21 -32.47 36.38
N ASP A 4 36.06 -31.22 36.74
CA ASP A 4 34.96 -30.29 36.56
C ASP A 4 34.07 -30.43 35.30
N PHE A 5 33.00 -29.61 35.31
CA PHE A 5 32.20 -29.05 34.21
C PHE A 5 30.87 -29.75 33.90
N LEU A 6 29.74 -29.06 33.79
CA LEU A 6 29.35 -27.68 34.06
C LEU A 6 27.83 -27.64 33.84
N LEU A 7 27.13 -26.91 34.70
CA LEU A 7 25.76 -26.46 34.44
C LEU A 7 25.81 -25.50 33.23
N ILE A 8 25.16 -25.84 32.12
CA ILE A 8 24.91 -24.87 31.03
C ILE A 8 23.39 -24.75 30.84
N ILE A 9 22.81 -23.85 31.64
CA ILE A 9 21.58 -23.15 31.31
C ILE A 9 21.97 -22.14 30.23
N CYS A 10 21.87 -22.53 28.95
CA CYS A 10 21.90 -21.57 27.85
C CYS A 10 20.46 -21.16 27.53
N ALA A 11 19.97 -20.21 28.31
CA ALA A 11 18.93 -19.30 27.86
C ALA A 11 19.42 -18.57 26.61
N CYS A 12 18.74 -18.78 25.48
CA CYS A 12 18.68 -17.87 24.35
C CYS A 12 17.41 -18.14 23.53
N TYR A 13 16.25 -18.26 24.20
CA TYR A 13 15.02 -17.77 23.56
C TYR A 13 15.03 -16.25 23.68
N ILE A 14 15.94 -15.63 22.93
CA ILE A 14 15.72 -14.29 22.43
C ILE A 14 14.65 -14.49 21.36
N THR A 15 13.40 -14.67 21.78
CA THR A 15 12.29 -14.15 21.00
C THR A 15 12.44 -12.64 21.03
N ALA A 16 13.40 -12.15 20.24
CA ALA A 16 13.19 -10.92 19.55
C ALA A 16 11.98 -11.19 18.67
N CYS A 17 10.79 -10.99 19.23
CA CYS A 17 9.79 -10.20 18.54
C CYS A 17 10.52 -8.90 18.21
N ASN A 18 11.33 -8.92 17.14
CA ASN A 18 11.65 -7.74 16.39
C ASN A 18 10.28 -7.13 16.14
N GLY A 19 9.99 -6.04 16.86
CA GLY A 19 8.72 -5.35 16.78
C GLY A 19 8.38 -5.29 15.31
N GLN A 20 7.29 -5.96 14.92
CA GLN A 20 6.76 -5.87 13.58
C GLN A 20 6.75 -4.38 13.29
N LYS A 21 7.60 -3.92 12.37
CA LYS A 21 7.45 -2.57 11.83
C LYS A 21 6.09 -2.61 11.14
N THR A 22 5.05 -2.24 11.89
CA THR A 22 3.68 -2.04 11.42
C THR A 22 3.61 -0.90 10.42
N ASN A 23 4.68 -0.11 10.37
CA ASN A 23 4.83 1.04 9.52
C ASN A 23 5.19 0.58 8.10
N LEU A 24 4.33 0.95 7.16
CA LEU A 24 4.51 0.68 5.74
C LEU A 24 5.88 1.20 5.28
N ASN A 25 6.64 0.36 4.59
CA ASN A 25 7.91 0.73 3.96
C ASN A 25 8.05 -0.10 2.69
N VAL A 26 7.55 0.45 1.58
CA VAL A 26 7.47 -0.18 0.27
C VAL A 26 8.50 0.45 -0.66
N SER A 27 9.22 -0.39 -1.39
CA SER A 27 10.04 -0.02 -2.55
C SER A 27 9.68 -0.93 -3.73
N ALA A 28 9.02 -0.41 -4.74
CA ALA A 28 8.42 -1.18 -5.82
C ALA A 28 8.98 -0.79 -7.19
N ASP A 29 9.44 -1.76 -7.95
CA ASP A 29 10.06 -1.55 -9.27
C ASP A 29 9.07 -1.72 -10.43
N TYR A 30 7.87 -2.23 -10.14
CA TYR A 30 6.84 -2.51 -11.13
C TYR A 30 5.55 -1.75 -10.83
N ILE A 31 4.84 -1.41 -11.90
CA ILE A 31 3.55 -0.70 -11.86
C ILE A 31 2.53 -1.34 -12.81
N SER A 32 1.27 -1.36 -12.39
CA SER A 32 0.09 -1.66 -13.21
C SER A 32 -0.99 -0.64 -12.89
N LEU A 33 -1.63 -0.09 -13.91
CA LEU A 33 -2.66 0.95 -13.77
C LEU A 33 -4.05 0.35 -13.99
N TYR A 34 -5.02 0.77 -13.19
CA TYR A 34 -6.44 0.47 -13.37
C TYR A 34 -7.13 1.67 -14.01
N PHE A 35 -7.77 1.42 -15.14
CA PHE A 35 -8.64 2.39 -15.81
C PHE A 35 -10.08 2.08 -15.45
N ALA A 36 -10.71 3.00 -14.70
CA ALA A 36 -12.13 2.94 -14.43
C ALA A 36 -12.93 3.17 -15.72
N LYS A 37 -14.18 2.69 -15.73
CA LYS A 37 -15.08 2.93 -16.85
C LYS A 37 -15.41 4.42 -16.95
N ASP A 38 -15.20 5.00 -18.12
CA ASP A 38 -15.61 6.36 -18.45
C ASP A 38 -16.20 6.45 -19.87
N LYS A 39 -16.37 7.65 -20.40
CA LYS A 39 -16.90 7.86 -21.77
C LYS A 39 -15.95 7.36 -22.86
N ASN A 40 -14.66 7.28 -22.57
CA ASN A 40 -13.59 6.89 -23.48
C ASN A 40 -13.17 5.42 -23.29
N ASN A 41 -13.36 4.86 -22.09
CA ASN A 41 -13.07 3.49 -21.71
C ASN A 41 -14.36 2.80 -21.26
N THR A 42 -14.98 2.02 -22.15
CA THR A 42 -16.27 1.36 -21.88
C THR A 42 -16.15 0.13 -20.99
N ILE A 43 -14.92 -0.40 -20.83
CA ILE A 43 -14.59 -1.57 -20.02
C ILE A 43 -13.48 -1.18 -19.04
N ALA A 44 -13.75 -1.36 -17.76
CA ALA A 44 -12.75 -1.17 -16.72
C ALA A 44 -11.73 -2.33 -16.76
N HIS A 45 -10.44 -1.99 -16.66
CA HIS A 45 -9.39 -2.99 -16.79
C HIS A 45 -8.08 -2.56 -16.15
N TRP A 46 -7.28 -3.57 -15.80
CA TRP A 46 -5.88 -3.41 -15.40
C TRP A 46 -4.95 -3.54 -16.61
N GLU A 47 -4.04 -2.58 -16.76
CA GLU A 47 -2.93 -2.70 -17.69
C GLU A 47 -1.98 -3.86 -17.32
N ASN A 48 -1.21 -4.35 -18.29
CA ASN A 48 -0.09 -5.22 -18.00
C ASN A 48 0.87 -4.56 -17.01
N VAL A 49 1.34 -5.33 -16.04
CA VAL A 49 2.41 -4.91 -15.15
C VAL A 49 3.68 -4.67 -15.96
N ARG A 50 4.34 -3.55 -15.70
CA ARG A 50 5.57 -3.13 -16.39
C ARG A 50 6.58 -2.61 -15.40
N LYS A 51 7.86 -2.74 -15.74
CA LYS A 51 8.95 -2.16 -14.94
C LYS A 51 8.93 -0.63 -15.04
N MET A 52 9.17 0.05 -13.94
CA MET A 52 9.27 1.51 -13.88
C MET A 52 10.58 1.97 -14.53
N PRO A 53 10.55 2.98 -15.43
CA PRO A 53 11.70 3.32 -16.25
C PRO A 53 12.83 4.05 -15.50
N ILE A 54 12.52 4.77 -14.42
CA ILE A 54 13.44 5.71 -13.76
C ILE A 54 13.87 5.20 -12.35
N GLY A 55 13.46 3.98 -11.99
CA GLY A 55 13.70 3.37 -10.67
C GLY A 55 12.44 3.26 -9.83
N ALA A 56 12.60 2.82 -8.58
CA ALA A 56 11.51 2.38 -7.74
C ALA A 56 10.57 3.51 -7.29
N PHE A 57 9.28 3.20 -7.27
CA PHE A 57 8.31 3.84 -6.40
C PHE A 57 8.68 3.57 -4.93
N THR A 58 8.51 4.55 -4.05
CA THR A 58 8.64 4.33 -2.61
C THR A 58 7.47 4.91 -1.83
N CYS A 59 7.04 4.20 -0.79
CA CYS A 59 6.03 4.66 0.16
C CYS A 59 6.46 4.31 1.59
N LYS A 60 6.59 5.32 2.45
CA LYS A 60 6.99 5.16 3.84
C LYS A 60 5.99 5.80 4.78
N GLU A 61 5.51 5.04 5.74
CA GLU A 61 4.65 5.53 6.82
C GLU A 61 5.50 6.19 7.91
N GLN A 62 5.05 7.38 8.32
CA GLN A 62 5.62 8.15 9.42
C GLN A 62 4.98 7.74 10.76
N GLU A 63 5.57 8.16 11.88
CA GLU A 63 5.06 7.83 13.22
C GLU A 63 3.63 8.33 13.46
N ASN A 64 3.24 9.45 12.83
CA ASN A 64 1.88 9.99 12.92
C ASN A 64 0.88 9.31 11.96
N GLY A 65 1.31 8.27 11.23
CA GLY A 65 0.50 7.54 10.27
C GLY A 65 0.40 8.18 8.88
N ASP A 66 0.99 9.37 8.66
CA ASP A 66 1.09 9.98 7.32
C ASP A 66 2.00 9.16 6.41
N LEU A 67 1.78 9.25 5.10
CA LEU A 67 2.65 8.61 4.12
C LEU A 67 3.56 9.63 3.43
N ILE A 68 4.78 9.19 3.19
CA ILE A 68 5.76 9.88 2.36
C ILE A 68 5.93 9.03 1.10
N ILE A 69 5.45 9.56 -0.03
CA ILE A 69 5.45 8.89 -1.32
C ILE A 69 6.44 9.57 -2.25
N LYS A 70 7.16 8.76 -3.03
CA LYS A 70 8.01 9.21 -4.12
C LYS A 70 7.76 8.33 -5.33
N TYR A 71 7.23 8.90 -6.41
CA TYR A 71 6.83 8.12 -7.59
C TYR A 71 8.01 7.71 -8.46
N ASN A 72 9.10 8.46 -8.48
CA ASN A 72 10.39 8.00 -8.99
C ASN A 72 11.56 8.65 -8.23
N PRO A 73 12.81 8.14 -8.35
CA PRO A 73 13.97 8.68 -7.64
C PRO A 73 14.31 10.15 -7.89
N GLN A 74 13.83 10.76 -8.97
CA GLN A 74 14.08 12.17 -9.30
C GLN A 74 12.95 13.10 -8.86
N ASP A 75 11.77 12.56 -8.56
CA ASP A 75 10.62 13.37 -8.13
C ASP A 75 10.84 14.02 -6.77
N SER A 76 10.15 15.13 -6.54
CA SER A 76 9.93 15.62 -5.19
C SER A 76 9.15 14.60 -4.37
N VAL A 77 9.42 14.60 -3.07
CA VAL A 77 8.67 13.80 -2.12
C VAL A 77 7.28 14.42 -1.94
N THR A 78 6.23 13.59 -1.99
CA THR A 78 4.84 13.98 -1.73
C THR A 78 4.41 13.45 -0.38
N LYS A 79 3.87 14.33 0.46
CA LYS A 79 3.28 13.97 1.75
C LYS A 79 1.79 13.73 1.58
N PHE A 80 1.32 12.59 2.06
CA PHE A 80 -0.09 12.21 2.13
C PHE A 80 -0.52 12.18 3.59
N VAL A 81 -1.55 12.94 3.93
CA VAL A 81 -2.06 13.08 5.30
C VAL A 81 -3.08 11.99 5.58
N ASN A 82 -2.93 11.30 6.71
CA ASN A 82 -3.86 10.26 7.12
C ASN A 82 -5.16 10.87 7.65
N VAL A 83 -6.29 10.52 7.03
CA VAL A 83 -7.63 10.99 7.40
C VAL A 83 -8.57 9.84 7.79
N SER A 84 -8.02 8.66 8.08
CA SER A 84 -8.79 7.44 8.39
C SER A 84 -9.67 7.57 9.64
N ASN A 85 -9.37 8.52 10.52
CA ASN A 85 -10.13 8.79 11.75
C ASN A 85 -11.07 9.99 11.62
N ASP A 86 -11.20 10.58 10.43
CA ASP A 86 -12.14 11.68 10.20
C ASP A 86 -13.58 11.13 10.29
N LYS A 87 -14.32 11.63 11.30
CA LYS A 87 -15.70 11.20 11.57
C LYS A 87 -16.64 11.52 10.42
N SER A 88 -16.35 12.53 9.60
CA SER A 88 -17.15 12.87 8.42
C SER A 88 -17.07 11.81 7.32
N LEU A 89 -16.02 10.98 7.33
CA LEU A 89 -15.79 9.93 6.34
C LEU A 89 -16.30 8.55 6.78
N LYS A 90 -16.91 8.43 7.97
CA LYS A 90 -17.28 7.13 8.56
C LYS A 90 -18.15 6.28 7.62
N GLU A 91 -19.20 6.85 7.05
CA GLU A 91 -20.08 6.12 6.13
C GLU A 91 -19.37 5.69 4.84
N SER A 92 -18.41 6.48 4.37
CA SER A 92 -17.61 6.20 3.18
C SER A 92 -16.57 5.10 3.47
N LEU A 93 -15.97 5.12 4.66
CA LEU A 93 -15.06 4.09 5.16
C LEU A 93 -15.75 2.72 5.27
N ASP A 94 -16.99 2.69 5.76
CA ASP A 94 -17.75 1.43 5.91
C ASP A 94 -18.07 0.77 4.55
N LYS A 95 -18.06 1.53 3.45
CA LYS A 95 -18.28 1.04 2.08
C LYS A 95 -17.00 0.54 1.41
N LEU A 96 -15.81 0.90 1.92
CA LEU A 96 -14.57 0.47 1.32
C LEU A 96 -14.34 -1.02 1.59
N PRO A 97 -13.97 -1.81 0.57
CA PRO A 97 -13.51 -3.17 0.77
C PRO A 97 -12.37 -3.19 1.79
N LYS A 98 -12.43 -4.07 2.79
CA LYS A 98 -11.32 -4.21 3.75
C LYS A 98 -10.11 -4.90 3.12
N ASN A 99 -10.38 -5.73 2.11
CA ASN A 99 -9.37 -6.48 1.37
C ASN A 99 -9.64 -6.40 -0.13
N LEU A 100 -8.56 -6.43 -0.91
CA LEU A 100 -8.57 -6.61 -2.36
C LEU A 100 -7.55 -7.70 -2.67
N SER A 101 -8.00 -8.93 -2.99
CA SER A 101 -7.13 -10.12 -3.00
C SER A 101 -6.37 -10.24 -1.65
N SER A 102 -5.05 -10.42 -1.68
CA SER A 102 -4.15 -10.49 -0.51
C SER A 102 -3.73 -9.12 0.05
N LEU A 103 -4.28 -8.02 -0.47
CA LEU A 103 -4.01 -6.66 0.01
C LEU A 103 -5.06 -6.25 1.04
N GLN A 104 -4.61 -5.74 2.19
CA GLN A 104 -5.47 -5.23 3.27
C GLN A 104 -5.46 -3.71 3.28
N ILE A 105 -6.59 -3.09 3.56
CA ILE A 105 -6.67 -1.63 3.68
C ILE A 105 -5.78 -1.15 4.83
N LYS A 106 -4.95 -0.15 4.54
CA LYS A 106 -4.08 0.51 5.49
C LYS A 106 -4.68 1.82 6.01
N GLY A 107 -5.36 2.56 5.15
CA GLY A 107 -6.02 3.81 5.53
C GLY A 107 -6.53 4.61 4.33
N ILE A 108 -7.18 5.73 4.64
CA ILE A 108 -7.52 6.78 3.68
C ILE A 108 -6.58 7.97 3.91
N TYR A 109 -6.12 8.51 2.80
CA TYR A 109 -5.18 9.61 2.75
C TYR A 109 -5.69 10.73 1.85
N ILE A 110 -5.16 11.92 2.05
CA ILE A 110 -5.30 13.05 1.14
C ILE A 110 -3.92 13.58 0.78
N ASN A 111 -3.74 14.00 -0.46
CA ASN A 111 -2.58 14.80 -0.87
C ASN A 111 -2.93 16.30 -0.69
N PRO A 112 -2.29 17.04 0.23
CA PRO A 112 -2.60 18.45 0.46
C PRO A 112 -2.33 19.37 -0.75
N THR A 113 -1.59 18.89 -1.75
CA THR A 113 -1.35 19.65 -2.99
C THR A 113 -2.40 19.42 -4.06
N GLU A 114 -3.25 18.40 -3.90
CA GLU A 114 -4.38 18.12 -4.79
C GLU A 114 -5.65 18.85 -4.31
N PRO A 115 -6.66 19.02 -5.18
CA PRO A 115 -7.94 19.54 -4.76
C PRO A 115 -8.54 18.73 -3.60
N PHE A 116 -9.25 19.42 -2.70
CA PHE A 116 -9.77 18.91 -1.42
C PHE A 116 -10.77 17.75 -1.53
N ASN A 117 -11.10 17.29 -2.73
CA ASN A 117 -12.04 16.22 -3.00
C ASN A 117 -11.38 14.93 -3.50
N PHE A 118 -10.05 14.82 -3.54
CA PHE A 118 -9.37 13.57 -3.90
C PHE A 118 -8.91 12.81 -2.66
N TYR A 119 -9.45 11.60 -2.49
CA TYR A 119 -9.10 10.69 -1.42
C TYR A 119 -8.38 9.47 -1.99
N GLN A 120 -7.34 9.00 -1.31
CA GLN A 120 -6.60 7.81 -1.69
C GLN A 120 -6.78 6.73 -0.63
N ALA A 121 -7.45 5.63 -0.97
CA ALA A 121 -7.42 4.42 -0.14
C ALA A 121 -6.17 3.62 -0.49
N VAL A 122 -5.34 3.35 0.52
CA VAL A 122 -4.10 2.59 0.35
C VAL A 122 -4.30 1.19 0.91
N TYR A 123 -3.96 0.19 0.12
CA TYR A 123 -3.95 -1.21 0.49
C TYR A 123 -2.54 -1.75 0.38
N SER A 124 -2.12 -2.61 1.31
CA SER A 124 -0.80 -3.24 1.28
C SER A 124 -0.89 -4.72 1.63
N SER A 125 0.08 -5.50 1.15
CA SER A 125 0.15 -6.93 1.45
C SER A 125 1.21 -7.20 2.52
N LYS A 126 0.92 -8.17 3.39
CA LYS A 126 1.94 -8.79 4.26
C LYS A 126 2.57 -10.01 3.60
N GLU A 127 1.95 -10.53 2.56
CA GLU A 127 2.32 -11.78 1.88
C GLU A 127 3.16 -11.48 0.63
N ILE A 128 2.79 -10.43 -0.11
CA ILE A 128 3.50 -10.01 -1.32
C ILE A 128 4.47 -8.86 -0.96
N PRO A 129 5.80 -9.09 -1.05
CA PRO A 129 6.78 -8.07 -0.71
C PRO A 129 6.61 -6.80 -1.56
N ASN A 130 6.67 -5.64 -0.91
CA ASN A 130 6.59 -4.34 -1.57
C ASN A 130 5.33 -4.11 -2.42
N ALA A 131 4.24 -4.85 -2.17
CA ALA A 131 2.98 -4.66 -2.87
C ALA A 131 2.10 -3.60 -2.19
N ILE A 132 1.63 -2.65 -2.99
CA ILE A 132 0.73 -1.59 -2.57
C ILE A 132 -0.23 -1.22 -3.70
N CYS A 133 -1.51 -1.10 -3.38
CA CYS A 133 -2.52 -0.57 -4.28
C CYS A 133 -3.03 0.76 -3.74
N ILE A 134 -2.98 1.80 -4.56
CA ILE A 134 -3.49 3.13 -4.23
C ILE A 134 -4.71 3.37 -5.12
N VAL A 135 -5.90 3.42 -4.52
CA VAL A 135 -7.16 3.66 -5.23
C VAL A 135 -7.60 5.09 -4.97
N THR A 136 -7.83 5.86 -6.03
CA THR A 136 -8.19 7.28 -5.94
C THR A 136 -9.69 7.46 -6.15
N PHE A 137 -10.31 8.24 -5.27
CA PHE A 137 -11.75 8.52 -5.28
C PHE A 137 -12.05 10.02 -5.21
N THR A 138 -13.20 10.43 -5.75
CA THR A 138 -13.80 11.74 -5.38
C THR A 138 -14.68 11.66 -4.12
N ILE A 139 -15.20 10.47 -3.83
CA ILE A 139 -15.93 10.12 -2.61
C ILE A 139 -15.47 8.70 -2.25
N PRO A 140 -14.84 8.47 -1.07
CA PRO A 140 -14.31 7.16 -0.73
C PRO A 140 -15.39 6.08 -0.80
N GLY A 141 -15.08 4.95 -1.44
CA GLY A 141 -16.01 3.81 -1.56
C GLY A 141 -17.16 4.00 -2.55
N ALA A 142 -17.19 5.08 -3.35
CA ALA A 142 -18.24 5.29 -4.35
C ALA A 142 -17.70 5.65 -5.73
N ASN A 143 -16.92 6.73 -5.84
CA ASN A 143 -16.56 7.31 -7.13
C ASN A 143 -15.07 7.14 -7.42
N ILE A 144 -14.69 5.98 -7.97
CA ILE A 144 -13.31 5.68 -8.34
C ILE A 144 -12.92 6.44 -9.61
N ILE A 145 -11.75 7.06 -9.56
CA ILE A 145 -11.12 7.74 -10.71
C ILE A 145 -10.10 6.82 -11.38
N GLY A 146 -9.41 6.01 -10.58
CA GLY A 146 -8.43 5.06 -11.05
C GLY A 146 -7.69 4.43 -9.87
N ALA A 147 -6.82 3.48 -10.17
CA ALA A 147 -5.93 2.91 -9.18
C ALA A 147 -4.56 2.59 -9.75
N ASN A 148 -3.55 2.63 -8.89
CA ASN A 148 -2.18 2.26 -9.23
C ASN A 148 -1.77 1.12 -8.31
N PHE A 149 -1.39 -0.01 -8.90
CA PHE A 149 -0.77 -1.12 -8.20
C PHE A 149 0.74 -1.06 -8.43
N TYR A 150 1.50 -1.08 -7.34
CA TYR A 150 2.95 -1.17 -7.35
C TYR A 150 3.40 -2.45 -6.65
N SER A 151 4.46 -3.06 -7.17
CA SER A 151 5.02 -4.29 -6.60
C SER A 151 6.54 -4.38 -6.78
N GLY A 152 7.19 -5.14 -5.90
CA GLY A 152 8.58 -5.59 -6.10
C GLY A 152 8.70 -6.65 -7.20
N GLU A 153 7.59 -7.26 -7.62
CA GLU A 153 7.53 -8.37 -8.57
C GLU A 153 6.71 -8.01 -9.82
N PRO A 154 7.00 -8.62 -10.99
CA PRO A 154 6.27 -8.40 -12.24
C PRO A 154 4.92 -9.14 -12.28
N VAL A 155 4.17 -9.12 -11.19
CA VAL A 155 2.89 -9.82 -11.00
C VAL A 155 1.89 -8.88 -10.35
N ASN A 156 0.66 -8.82 -10.88
CA ASN A 156 -0.45 -8.07 -10.28
C ASN A 156 -1.61 -9.03 -9.97
N PRO A 157 -1.79 -9.45 -8.71
CA PRO A 157 -2.84 -10.40 -8.34
C PRO A 157 -4.26 -9.84 -8.60
N LEU A 158 -4.45 -8.52 -8.47
CA LEU A 158 -5.74 -7.88 -8.77
C LEU A 158 -6.14 -8.09 -10.23
N LYS A 159 -5.16 -8.08 -11.12
CA LYS A 159 -5.38 -8.36 -12.54
C LYS A 159 -5.64 -9.85 -12.79
N GLU A 160 -4.83 -10.73 -12.21
CA GLU A 160 -4.91 -12.18 -12.41
C GLU A 160 -6.26 -12.74 -11.94
N GLU A 161 -6.76 -12.21 -10.84
CA GLU A 161 -8.06 -12.56 -10.27
C GLU A 161 -9.23 -11.81 -10.95
N ASN A 162 -8.95 -10.96 -11.94
CA ASN A 162 -9.93 -10.09 -12.61
C ASN A 162 -10.74 -9.22 -11.64
N ILE A 163 -10.11 -8.73 -10.56
CA ILE A 163 -10.75 -7.82 -9.62
C ILE A 163 -11.00 -6.47 -10.30
N GLN A 164 -12.28 -6.13 -10.37
CA GLN A 164 -12.77 -4.81 -10.75
C GLN A 164 -12.97 -4.00 -9.47
N LEU A 165 -12.48 -2.76 -9.49
CA LEU A 165 -12.63 -1.80 -8.40
C LEU A 165 -13.90 -0.97 -8.61
#